data_AF-A0A7Z8P1D3-F1
#
_entry.id   AF-A0A7Z8P1D3-F1
#
_cell.length_a   1.000
_cell.length_b   1.000
_cell.length_c   1.000
_cell.angle_alpha   90.00
_cell.angle_beta   90.00
_cell.angle_gamma   90.00
#
_symmetry.space_group_name_H-M   'P 1'
#
loop_
_entity.id
_entity.type
_entity.pdbx_description
1 polymer ?
#
loop_
_entity_poly.entity_id
_entity_poly.type
_entity_poly.pdbx_seq_one_letter_code
_entity_poly.pdbx_strand_id
1 'polypeptide(L)'
;MKKNTLNYIVDIPLLVQSAIVSVTGVVLMYGSHGTSFLGFDSRELLHMHEQIGILMVAFSVIHLVLHWKWMACTTRNFFSSKSKSSVMCEVAHPVED
;
A
#
# COMPACT_ATOMS: atom_id res chain seq x y z
N MET A 1 -22.16 7.49 4.72
CA MET A 1 -20.77 7.88 5.04
C MET A 1 -20.07 8.23 3.73
N LYS A 2 -19.37 9.36 3.66
CA LYS A 2 -18.76 9.90 2.42
C LYS A 2 -17.75 8.87 1.87
N LYS A 3 -17.82 8.54 0.58
CA LYS A 3 -16.97 7.52 -0.08
C LYS A 3 -15.47 7.76 0.15
N ASN A 4 -15.07 9.01 0.28
CA ASN A 4 -13.70 9.42 0.61
C ASN A 4 -13.23 8.93 1.98
N THR A 5 -14.11 8.87 2.99
CA THR A 5 -13.75 8.41 4.33
C THR A 5 -13.42 6.92 4.34
N LEU A 6 -14.14 6.12 3.54
CA LEU A 6 -13.91 4.68 3.41
C LEU A 6 -12.58 4.42 2.68
N ASN A 7 -12.29 5.18 1.63
CA ASN A 7 -11.02 5.08 0.91
C ASN A 7 -9.82 5.40 1.83
N TYR A 8 -9.92 6.49 2.61
CA TYR A 8 -8.87 6.90 3.53
C TYR A 8 -8.65 5.87 4.66
N ILE A 9 -9.74 5.24 5.13
CA ILE A 9 -9.70 4.18 6.14
C ILE A 9 -8.96 2.92 5.66
N VAL A 10 -8.99 2.60 4.36
CA VAL A 10 -8.28 1.43 3.81
C VAL A 10 -6.81 1.77 3.52
N ASP A 11 -6.53 3.01 3.15
CA ASP A 11 -5.18 3.44 2.78
C ASP A 11 -4.25 3.60 4.00
N ILE A 12 -4.76 4.14 5.11
CA ILE A 12 -4.02 4.26 6.37
C ILE A 12 -3.43 2.92 6.85
N PRO A 13 -4.21 1.84 7.06
CA PRO A 13 -3.67 0.57 7.52
C PRO A 13 -2.78 -0.09 6.46
N LEU A 14 -3.00 0.15 5.17
CA LEU A 14 -2.10 -0.29 4.10
C LEU A 14 -0.71 0.35 4.23
N LEU A 15 -0.65 1.67 4.43
CA LEU A 15 0.62 2.37 4.63
C LEU A 15 1.32 1.93 5.91
N VAL A 16 0.57 1.79 7.00
CA VAL A 16 1.13 1.38 8.29
C VAL A 16 1.70 -0.03 8.21
N GLN A 17 0.95 -1.02 7.70
CA GLN A 17 1.47 -2.38 7.59
C GLN A 17 2.63 -2.50 6.59
N SER A 18 2.61 -1.71 5.51
CA SER A 18 3.70 -1.63 4.54
C SER A 18 5.00 -1.14 5.20
N ALA A 19 4.91 -0.11 6.04
CA ALA A 19 6.06 0.36 6.80
C ALA A 19 6.59 -0.72 7.77
N ILE A 20 5.70 -1.42 8.49
CA ILE A 20 6.06 -2.47 9.44
C ILE A 20 6.74 -3.66 8.73
N VAL A 21 6.17 -4.15 7.62
CA VAL A 21 6.74 -5.29 6.87
C VAL A 21 8.10 -4.91 6.25
N SER A 22 8.24 -3.66 5.80
CA SER A 22 9.51 -3.14 5.27
C SER A 22 10.59 -3.08 6.36
N VAL A 23 10.27 -2.55 7.54
CA VAL A 23 11.21 -2.50 8.68
C VAL A 23 11.61 -3.91 9.13
N THR A 24 10.65 -4.82 9.29
CA THR A 24 10.95 -6.21 9.68
C THR A 24 11.78 -6.95 8.62
N GLY A 25 11.54 -6.71 7.34
CA GLY A 25 12.35 -7.27 6.25
C GLY A 25 13.80 -6.76 6.27
N VAL A 26 13.98 -5.45 6.48
CA VAL A 26 15.32 -4.86 6.64
C VAL A 26 16.03 -5.43 7.87
N VAL A 27 15.33 -5.58 9.00
CA VAL A 27 15.88 -6.20 10.22
C VAL A 27 16.27 -7.65 9.97
N LEU A 28 15.45 -8.44 9.27
CA LEU A 28 15.76 -9.83 8.91
C LEU A 28 16.99 -9.93 8.00
N MET A 29 17.18 -8.99 7.08
CA MET A 29 18.36 -8.95 6.20
C MET A 29 19.67 -8.79 6.99
N TYR A 30 19.66 -8.01 8.08
CA TYR A 30 20.84 -7.85 8.96
C TYR A 30 20.92 -8.91 10.06
N GLY A 31 19.78 -9.52 10.44
CA GLY A 31 19.66 -10.51 11.51
C GLY A 31 20.31 -11.87 11.24
N SER A 32 20.80 -12.12 10.01
CA SER A 32 21.40 -13.40 9.62
C SER A 32 22.70 -13.77 10.39
N HIS A 33 23.30 -12.84 11.15
CA HIS A 33 24.53 -13.07 11.92
C HIS A 33 24.28 -13.23 13.43
N GLY A 34 23.20 -13.89 13.84
CA GLY A 34 22.95 -14.22 15.25
C GLY A 34 22.71 -12.99 16.15
N THR A 35 22.42 -11.84 15.56
CA THR A 35 22.10 -10.61 16.29
C THR A 35 20.63 -10.63 16.67
N SER A 36 20.32 -10.94 17.92
CA SER A 36 19.00 -10.72 18.49
C SER A 36 18.66 -9.22 18.43
N PHE A 37 17.74 -8.84 17.54
CA PHE A 37 17.28 -7.46 17.46
C PHE A 37 16.21 -7.24 18.54
N LEU A 38 16.46 -6.30 19.47
CA LEU A 38 15.53 -5.99 20.57
C LEU A 38 15.10 -7.23 21.41
N GLY A 39 15.94 -8.26 21.51
CA GLY A 39 15.65 -9.48 22.26
C GLY A 39 14.69 -10.46 21.56
N PHE A 40 14.28 -10.20 20.33
CA PHE A 40 13.52 -11.14 19.51
C PHE A 40 14.44 -12.02 18.66
N ASP A 41 14.09 -13.29 18.56
CA ASP A 41 14.76 -14.25 17.69
C ASP A 41 14.40 -14.00 16.21
N SER A 42 15.34 -14.27 15.32
CA SER A 42 15.14 -14.11 13.87
C SER A 42 14.02 -15.00 13.33
N ARG A 43 13.75 -16.17 13.94
CA ARG A 43 12.61 -17.02 13.54
C ARG A 43 11.26 -16.37 13.82
N GLU A 44 11.12 -15.76 15.00
CA GLU A 44 9.86 -15.13 15.38
C GLU A 44 9.58 -13.91 14.49
N LEU A 45 10.62 -13.12 14.20
CA LEU A 45 10.52 -12.01 13.24
C LEU A 45 10.17 -12.49 11.83
N LEU A 46 10.73 -13.64 11.40
CA LEU A 46 10.43 -14.21 10.09
C LEU A 46 8.97 -14.66 9.98
N HIS A 47 8.45 -15.38 10.98
CA HIS A 47 7.04 -15.76 11.02
C HIS A 47 6.11 -14.53 11.00
N MET A 48 6.41 -13.51 11.79
CA MET A 48 5.61 -12.27 11.81
C MET A 48 5.69 -11.54 10.46
N HIS A 49 6.88 -11.49 9.84
CA HIS A 49 7.08 -10.86 8.55
C HIS A 49 6.27 -11.57 7.45
N GLU A 50 6.27 -12.90 7.42
CA GLU A 50 5.48 -13.67 6.46
C GLU A 50 3.98 -13.45 6.64
N GLN A 51 3.47 -13.49 7.89
CA GLN A 51 2.05 -13.30 8.18
C GLN A 51 1.57 -11.88 7.82
N ILE A 52 2.33 -10.86 8.21
CA ILE A 52 2.01 -9.45 7.90
C ILE A 52 2.19 -9.20 6.39
N GLY A 53 3.16 -9.85 5.74
CA GLY A 53 3.37 -9.77 4.30
C GLY A 53 2.18 -10.30 3.51
N ILE A 54 1.63 -11.45 3.89
CA ILE A 54 0.41 -11.99 3.25
C ILE A 54 -0.77 -11.02 3.43
N LEU A 55 -0.94 -10.46 4.63
CA LEU A 55 -1.99 -9.48 4.89
C LEU A 55 -1.81 -8.20 4.05
N MET A 56 -0.57 -7.75 3.87
CA MET A 56 -0.21 -6.58 3.06
C MET A 56 -0.55 -6.81 1.58
N VAL A 57 -0.29 -8.01 1.04
CA VAL A 57 -0.69 -8.37 -0.32
C VAL A 57 -2.21 -8.31 -0.48
N ALA A 58 -2.97 -8.90 0.46
CA ALA A 58 -4.44 -8.89 0.40
C ALA A 58 -5.00 -7.46 0.43
N PHE A 59 -4.52 -6.62 1.36
CA PHE A 59 -4.93 -5.21 1.42
C PHE A 59 -4.50 -4.41 0.19
N SER A 60 -3.34 -4.70 -0.40
CA SER A 60 -2.87 -4.05 -1.62
C SER A 60 -3.81 -4.34 -2.80
N VAL A 61 -4.28 -5.59 -2.93
CA VAL A 61 -5.27 -5.96 -3.96
C VAL A 61 -6.58 -5.21 -3.73
N ILE A 62 -7.08 -5.15 -2.49
CA ILE A 62 -8.30 -4.40 -2.15
C ILE A 62 -8.14 -2.92 -2.51
N HIS A 63 -7.01 -2.30 -2.16
CA HIS A 63 -6.70 -0.92 -2.52
C HIS A 63 -6.70 -0.70 -4.04
N LEU A 64 -6.05 -1.59 -4.80
CA LEU A 64 -6.02 -1.51 -6.26
C LEU A 64 -7.41 -1.60 -6.89
N VAL A 65 -8.29 -2.47 -6.36
CA VAL A 65 -9.69 -2.58 -6.82
C VAL A 65 -10.47 -1.31 -6.47
N LEU A 66 -10.28 -0.76 -5.27
CA LEU A 66 -10.94 0.47 -4.84
C LEU A 66 -10.52 1.68 -5.68
N HIS A 67 -9.22 1.75 -6.00
CA HIS A 67 -8.61 2.83 -6.79
C HIS A 67 -8.54 2.53 -8.29
N TRP A 68 -9.16 1.44 -8.76
CA TRP A 68 -9.07 0.97 -10.15
C TRP A 68 -9.43 2.05 -11.17
N LYS A 69 -10.45 2.86 -10.89
CA LYS A 69 -10.89 3.95 -11.78
C LYS A 69 -9.85 5.08 -11.90
N TRP A 70 -9.15 5.38 -10.81
CA TRP A 70 -8.02 6.31 -10.81
C TRP A 70 -6.81 5.69 -11.51
N MET A 71 -6.47 4.44 -11.18
CA MET A 71 -5.33 3.74 -11.76
C MET A 71 -5.46 3.61 -13.29
N ALA A 72 -6.62 3.18 -13.80
CA ALA A 72 -6.87 3.07 -15.24
C ALA A 72 -6.75 4.44 -15.95
N CYS A 73 -7.16 5.53 -15.30
CA CYS A 73 -6.95 6.87 -15.83
C CYS A 73 -5.46 7.25 -15.86
N THR A 74 -4.77 7.07 -14.73
CA THR A 74 -3.34 7.38 -14.60
C THR A 74 -2.50 6.56 -15.58
N THR A 75 -2.73 5.25 -15.70
CA THR A 75 -2.04 4.37 -16.65
C THR A 75 -2.30 4.78 -18.10
N ARG A 76 -3.54 5.13 -18.45
CA ARG A 76 -3.88 5.63 -19.80
C ARG A 76 -3.19 6.97 -20.09
N ASN A 77 -3.08 7.85 -19.11
CA ASN A 77 -2.35 9.11 -19.24
C ASN A 77 -0.83 8.88 -19.39
N PHE A 78 -0.27 7.91 -18.65
CA PHE A 78 1.16 7.58 -18.71
C PHE A 78 1.56 6.91 -20.02
N PHE A 79 0.70 6.06 -20.59
CA PHE A 79 0.94 5.39 -21.87
C PHE A 79 0.56 6.22 -23.10
N SER A 80 -0.36 7.18 -22.98
CA SER A 80 -0.77 8.03 -24.11
C SER A 80 0.13 9.27 -24.20
N SER A 81 1.32 9.10 -24.79
CA SER A 81 2.31 10.16 -25.06
C SER A 81 1.84 11.28 -26.02
N LYS A 82 0.54 11.42 -26.33
CA LYS A 82 0.02 12.54 -27.12
C LYS A 82 -1.24 13.15 -26.52
N SER A 83 -1.06 14.38 -26.04
CA SER A 83 -1.94 15.55 -26.11
C SER A 83 -3.46 15.33 -26.17
N LYS A 84 -4.14 15.90 -25.16
CA LYS A 84 -5.59 16.11 -24.99
C LYS A 84 -6.40 14.98 -24.37
N SER A 85 -6.45 14.95 -23.04
CA SER A 85 -7.74 14.94 -22.30
C SER A 85 -7.52 15.22 -20.81
N SER A 86 -7.28 16.50 -20.48
CA SER A 86 -7.12 16.99 -19.12
C SER A 86 -8.43 17.13 -18.34
N VAL A 87 -9.54 16.54 -18.78
CA VAL A 87 -10.88 16.92 -18.29
C VAL A 87 -11.64 15.80 -17.56
N MET A 88 -11.25 14.52 -17.66
CA MET A 88 -12.08 13.44 -17.10
C MET A 88 -11.65 12.90 -15.73
N CYS A 89 -10.45 13.25 -15.23
CA CYS A 89 -9.96 12.73 -13.95
C CYS A 89 -9.95 13.77 -12.81
N GLU A 90 -10.26 15.04 -13.12
CA GLU A 90 -10.63 16.09 -12.17
C GLU A 90 -11.95 15.74 -11.42
N VAL A 91 -12.88 15.03 -12.07
CA VAL A 91 -14.24 14.75 -11.53
C VAL A 91 -14.25 13.66 -10.43
N ALA A 92 -13.10 13.22 -9.92
CA ALA A 92 -13.07 12.30 -8.77
C ALA A 92 -13.17 12.99 -7.41
N HIS A 93 -13.11 14.33 -7.36
CA HIS A 93 -13.37 15.09 -6.14
C HIS A 93 -14.31 16.28 -6.41
N PRO A 94 -15.65 16.11 -6.37
CA PRO A 94 -16.47 17.15 -5.79
C PRO A 94 -16.29 17.07 -4.26
N VAL A 95 -15.30 17.79 -3.74
CA VAL A 95 -15.45 18.39 -2.41
C VAL A 95 -16.34 19.60 -2.64
N GLU A 96 -17.65 19.36 -2.68
CA GLU A 96 -18.65 20.37 -2.31
C GLU A 96 -19.55 19.70 -1.23
N ASP A 97 -19.59 20.41 -0.09
CA ASP A 97 -20.36 20.24 1.16
C ASP A 97 -20.03 19.05 2.09
#